data_AF-A0A6C0KBE4-F1
#
_entry.id   AF-A0A6C0KBE4-F1
#
_cell.length_a   1.000
_cell.length_b   1.000
_cell.length_c   1.000
_cell.angle_alpha   90.00
_cell.angle_beta   90.00
_cell.angle_gamma   90.00
#
_symmetry.space_group_name_H-M   'P 1'
#
loop_
_entity.id
_entity.type
_entity.pdbx_description
1 polymer ?
#
loop_
_entity_poly.entity_id
_entity_poly.type
_entity_poly.pdbx_seq_one_letter_code
_entity_poly.pdbx_strand_id
1 'polypeptide(L)' 'MPSHGAEIIEGVPVLLKDGVMYAFQYGLVNPPTIKLGTYVATTKKATWDPVVLPQWLATYRRNLVARSRKI' A
#
# COMPACT_ATOMS: atom_id res chain seq x y z
N MET A 1 14.92 9.70 1.73
CA MET A 1 14.98 9.57 0.26
C MET A 1 13.54 9.58 -0.24
N PRO A 2 13.13 10.47 -1.16
CA PRO A 2 11.79 10.43 -1.71
C PRO A 2 11.73 9.32 -2.76
N SER A 3 11.20 8.17 -2.40
CA SER A 3 10.88 7.10 -3.34
C SER A 3 9.64 7.52 -4.12
N HIS A 4 9.82 7.89 -5.39
CA HIS A 4 8.74 8.27 -6.31
C HIS A 4 7.93 7.05 -6.81
N GLY A 5 7.98 5.92 -6.11
CA GLY A 5 7.44 4.64 -6.55
C GLY A 5 6.86 3.82 -5.41
N ALA A 6 6.03 2.84 -5.76
CA ALA A 6 5.49 1.89 -4.80
C ALA A 6 6.60 1.00 -4.26
N GLU A 7 6.64 0.84 -2.95
CA GLU A 7 7.54 -0.06 -2.22
C GLU A 7 6.80 -1.32 -1.79
N ILE A 8 7.52 -2.44 -1.66
CA ILE A 8 6.96 -3.69 -1.13
C ILE A 8 7.51 -3.91 0.27
N ILE A 9 6.64 -3.81 1.27
CA ILE A 9 6.98 -4.02 2.68
C ILE A 9 6.20 -5.24 3.16
N GLU A 10 6.90 -6.29 3.58
CA GLU A 10 6.28 -7.55 4.03
C GLU A 10 5.29 -8.16 3.00
N GLY A 11 5.58 -7.99 1.71
CA GLY A 11 4.71 -8.46 0.62
C GLY A 11 3.50 -7.55 0.34
N VAL A 12 3.41 -6.41 1.02
CA VAL A 12 2.34 -5.42 0.84
C VAL A 12 2.85 -4.25 -0.01
N PRO A 13 2.23 -3.96 -1.17
CA PRO A 13 2.61 -2.79 -1.96
C PRO A 13 2.06 -1.52 -1.32
N VAL A 14 2.96 -0.59 -1.00
CA VAL A 14 2.66 0.67 -0.32
C VAL A 14 3.34 1.85 -1.00
N LEU A 15 2.78 3.04 -0.83
CA LEU A 15 3.43 4.29 -1.15
C LEU A 15 3.93 4.91 0.15
N LEU A 16 5.25 5.09 0.27
CA LEU A 16 5.85 5.72 1.44
C LEU A 16 5.88 7.24 1.25
N LYS A 17 5.34 7.95 2.24
CA LYS A 17 5.43 9.41 2.29
C LYS A 17 5.58 9.85 3.74
N ASP A 18 6.72 10.49 4.04
CA ASP A 18 7.04 11.06 5.35
C ASP A 18 6.87 10.06 6.53
N GLY A 19 7.31 8.81 6.33
CA GLY A 19 7.19 7.75 7.34
C GLY A 19 5.78 7.16 7.48
N VAL A 20 4.85 7.56 6.63
CA VAL A 20 3.50 6.99 6.56
C VAL A 20 3.41 6.05 5.37
N MET A 21 2.81 4.87 5.59
CA MET A 21 2.51 3.89 4.56
C MET A 21 1.10 4.14 4.04
N TYR A 22 0.97 4.40 2.75
CA TYR A 22 -0.30 4.51 2.06
C TYR A 22 -0.53 3.33 1.14
N ALA A 23 -1.79 3.00 0.88
CA ALA A 23 -2.15 1.96 -0.06
C ALA A 23 -1.66 2.27 -1.47
N PHE A 24 -1.03 1.29 -2.11
CA PHE A 24 -0.79 1.38 -3.54
C PHE A 24 -2.08 1.15 -4.33
N GLN A 25 -2.40 2.04 -5.27
CA GLN A 25 -3.57 1.88 -6.13
C GLN A 25 -3.19 2.11 -7.59
N TYR A 26 -3.49 1.11 -8.43
CA TYR A 26 -3.08 1.10 -9.83
C TYR A 26 -3.93 2.04 -10.68
N GLY A 27 -3.32 3.05 -11.29
CA GLY A 27 -3.98 3.97 -12.22
C GLY A 27 -4.66 5.18 -11.56
N LEU A 28 -4.42 5.41 -10.26
CA LEU A 28 -4.82 6.66 -9.62
C LEU A 28 -3.69 7.68 -9.73
N VAL A 29 -4.00 8.79 -10.39
CA VAL A 29 -3.11 9.97 -10.53
C VAL A 29 -3.15 10.83 -9.27
N ASN A 30 -4.16 10.63 -8.41
CA ASN A 30 -4.32 11.34 -7.15
C ASN A 30 -3.63 10.59 -5.99
N PRO A 31 -3.13 11.33 -4.97
CA PRO A 31 -2.43 10.72 -3.85
C PRO A 31 -3.33 9.69 -3.14
N PRO A 32 -2.79 8.52 -2.77
CA PRO A 32 -3.55 7.49 -2.07
C PRO A 32 -4.05 8.03 -0.73
N THR A 33 -5.35 8.03 -0.52
CA THR A 33 -5.99 8.50 0.73
C THR A 33 -6.04 7.45 1.83
N ILE A 34 -5.77 6.18 1.51
CA ILE A 34 -5.87 5.08 2.46
C ILE A 34 -4.53 4.92 3.18
N LYS A 35 -4.46 5.40 4.41
CA LYS A 35 -3.33 5.15 5.32
C LYS A 35 -3.39 3.71 5.81
N LEU A 36 -2.33 2.94 5.56
CA LEU A 36 -2.17 1.55 6.00
C LEU A 36 -1.36 1.44 7.29
N GLY A 37 -0.61 2.48 7.64
CA GLY A 37 0.23 2.46 8.83
C GLY A 37 1.40 3.43 8.76
N THR A 38 2.46 3.13 9.51
CA THR A 38 3.69 3.93 9.56
C THR A 38 4.91 3.04 9.39
N TYR A 39 5.93 3.58 8.73
CA TYR A 39 7.20 2.91 8.50
C TYR A 39 8.35 3.72 9.07
N VAL A 40 9.15 3.08 9.93
CA VAL A 40 10.34 3.68 10.51
C VAL A 40 11.56 3.20 9.72
N ALA A 41 12.08 4.06 8.84
CA ALA A 41 13.17 3.71 7.92
C ALA A 41 14.49 3.34 8.64
N THR A 42 14.76 3.93 9.80
CA THR A 42 15.98 3.66 10.59
C THR A 42 16.02 2.24 11.15
N THR A 43 14.87 1.73 11.61
CA THR A 43 14.74 0.38 12.17
C THR A 43 14.16 -0.62 11.17
N LYS A 44 13.83 -0.16 9.96
CA LYS A 44 13.12 -0.91 8.92
C LYS A 44 11.84 -1.57 9.43
N LYS A 45 11.16 -0.94 10.39
CA LYS A 45 9.99 -1.50 11.06
C LYS A 45 8.71 -0.90 10.51
N ALA A 46 7.82 -1.78 10.05
CA ALA A 46 6.45 -1.42 9.67
C ALA A 46 5.53 -1.56 10.89
N THR A 47 4.63 -0.60 11.06
CA THR A 47 3.51 -0.69 12.00
C THR A 47 2.24 -0.54 11.21
N TRP A 48 1.49 -1.63 11.09
CA TRP A 48 0.27 -1.69 10.29
C TRP A 48 -0.96 -1.34 11.12
N ASP A 49 -1.93 -0.70 10.48
CA ASP A 49 -3.26 -0.56 11.04
C ASP A 49 -3.98 -1.93 10.97
N PRO A 50 -4.34 -2.52 12.12
CA PRO A 50 -4.88 -3.88 12.17
C PRO A 50 -6.28 -4.00 11.55
N VAL A 51 -7.00 -2.88 11.36
CA VAL A 51 -8.35 -2.86 10.79
C VAL A 51 -8.31 -2.49 9.31
N VAL A 52 -7.54 -1.47 8.96
CA VAL A 52 -7.52 -0.93 7.60
C VAL A 52 -6.75 -1.84 6.65
N LEU A 53 -5.63 -2.44 7.09
CA LEU A 53 -4.81 -3.30 6.24
C LEU A 53 -5.58 -4.52 5.70
N PRO A 54 -6.27 -5.34 6.53
CA PRO A 54 -7.03 -6.48 6.02
C PRO A 54 -8.17 -6.09 5.06
N GLN A 55 -8.89 -5.01 5.37
CA GLN A 55 -10.00 -4.51 4.53
C GLN A 55 -9.50 -4.05 3.16
N TRP A 56 -8.40 -3.31 3.14
CA TRP A 56 -7.80 -2.87 1.89
C TRP A 56 -7.22 -4.05 1.11
N LEU A 57 -6.50 -4.98 1.74
CA LEU A 57 -5.95 -6.17 1.07
C LEU A 57 -7.05 -7.02 0.42
N ALA A 58 -8.18 -7.22 1.12
CA ALA A 58 -9.32 -7.94 0.57
C ALA A 58 -9.90 -7.26 -0.68
N THR A 59 -9.91 -5.92 -0.70
CA THR A 59 -10.38 -5.13 -1.84
C THR A 59 -9.36 -5.12 -2.98
N TYR A 60 -8.09 -4.93 -2.66
CA TYR A 60 -6.97 -4.95 -3.60
C TYR A 60 -6.88 -6.29 -4.35
N ARG A 61 -6.96 -7.42 -3.63
CA ARG A 61 -6.96 -8.76 -4.24
C ARG A 61 -8.16 -9.00 -5.15
N ARG A 62 -9.37 -8.59 -4.74
CA ARG A 62 -10.57 -8.68 -5.60
C ARG A 62 -10.40 -7.92 -6.92
N ASN A 63 -9.85 -6.71 -6.85
CA ASN A 63 -9.64 -5.86 -8.02
C ASN A 63 -8.50 -6.37 -8.92
N LEU A 64 -7.47 -7.01 -8.37
CA LEU A 64 -6.42 -7.69 -9.14
C LEU A 64 -6.98 -8.90 -9.91
N VAL A 65 -7.78 -9.75 -9.25
CA VAL A 65 -8.39 -10.92 -9.88
C VAL A 65 -9.34 -10.52 -11.01
N ALA A 66 -10.11 -9.45 -10.82
CA ALA A 66 -11.00 -8.93 -11.86
C ALA A 66 -10.24 -8.48 -13.12
N ARG A 67 -9.01 -7.95 -12.98
CA ARG A 67 -8.15 -7.59 -14.13
C ARG A 67 -7.44 -8.78 -14.76
N SER A 68 -7.16 -9.83 -13.99
CA SER A 68 -6.58 -11.08 -14.52
C SER A 68 -7.60 -11.92 -15.28
N ARG A 69 -8.90 -11.70 -15.05
CA ARG A 69 -9.99 -12.22 -15.90
C ARG A 69 -10.25 -11.28 -17.08
N LYS A 70 -9.26 -11.16 -17.97
CA LYS A 70 -9.51 -10.69 -19.33
C LYS A 70 -9.01 -11.78 -20.29
N ILE A 71 -9.98 -12.57 -20.72
CA ILE A 71 -10.05 -13.44 -21.93
C ILE A 71 -9.00 -14.56 -22.00
#